data_AF-A0A373D662-F1
#
_entry.id   AF-A0A373D662-F1
#
_cell.length_a   1.000
_cell.length_b   1.000
_cell.length_c   1.000
_cell.angle_alpha   90.00
_cell.angle_beta   90.00
_cell.angle_gamma   90.00
#
_symmetry.space_group_name_H-M   'P 1'
#
loop_
_entity.id
_entity.type
_entity.pdbx_description
1 polymer ?
#
loop_
_entity_poly.entity_id
_entity_poly.type
_entity_poly.pdbx_seq_one_letter_code
_entity_poly.pdbx_strand_id
1 'polypeptide(L)'
;MKHYTSPRIQRAQLFLMKVSSYLEIVCALILIVAILIAFVPVPHNLYSLYLDNGFDLSDFMKKSFDLVIGVELLKMFCRHDIDSIVEVLLFSVARQMVIDHLAIKEALIGCVAVAILFAVRRFLFVPILDNPDEQERKLEKDQYIKERIADAIAAYKKEIGATSLRERAESSINTAAADPLNEKEGSE
;
A
#
# COMPACT_ATOMS: atom_id res chain seq x y z
N MET A 1 3.21 -21.70 -2.40
CA MET A 1 2.05 -22.00 -1.54
C MET A 1 1.05 -20.86 -1.69
N LYS A 2 -0.13 -21.11 -2.26
CA LYS A 2 -1.18 -20.09 -2.42
C LYS A 2 -1.81 -19.82 -1.05
N HIS A 3 -1.61 -18.62 -0.51
CA HIS A 3 -2.28 -18.19 0.73
C HIS A 3 -3.78 -18.05 0.45
N TYR A 4 -4.57 -19.02 0.90
CA TYR A 4 -6.02 -18.93 0.93
C TYR A 4 -6.42 -18.01 2.08
N THR A 5 -6.44 -16.70 1.86
CA THR A 5 -7.07 -15.76 2.80
C THR A 5 -8.58 -16.01 2.76
N SER A 6 -9.14 -16.45 3.89
CA SER A 6 -10.56 -16.83 3.94
C SER A 6 -11.47 -15.64 3.58
N PRO A 7 -12.63 -15.88 2.92
CA PRO A 7 -13.56 -14.82 2.52
C PRO A 7 -14.15 -14.03 3.72
N ARG A 8 -14.01 -14.54 4.95
CA ARG A 8 -14.40 -13.83 6.18
C ARG A 8 -13.37 -12.77 6.59
N ILE A 9 -12.08 -13.05 6.37
CA ILE A 9 -10.99 -12.12 6.69
C ILE A 9 -11.05 -10.91 5.75
N GLN A 10 -11.35 -11.10 4.47
CA GLN A 10 -11.53 -9.99 3.53
C GLN A 10 -12.64 -9.03 3.95
N ARG A 11 -13.80 -9.54 4.39
CA ARG A 11 -14.91 -8.68 4.86
C ARG A 11 -14.56 -7.91 6.13
N ALA A 12 -13.87 -8.55 7.07
CA ALA A 12 -13.39 -7.90 8.29
C ALA A 12 -12.35 -6.81 7.98
N GLN A 13 -11.41 -7.09 7.07
CA GLN A 13 -10.41 -6.11 6.61
C GLN A 13 -11.08 -4.91 5.93
N LEU A 14 -12.04 -5.13 5.04
CA LEU A 14 -12.82 -4.04 4.41
C LEU A 14 -13.61 -3.22 5.44
N PHE A 15 -14.16 -3.87 6.47
CA PHE A 15 -14.87 -3.18 7.54
C PHE A 15 -13.93 -2.33 8.39
N LEU A 16 -12.79 -2.89 8.80
CA LEU A 16 -11.75 -2.17 9.55
C LEU A 16 -11.22 -0.96 8.77
N MET A 17 -10.97 -1.11 7.47
CA MET A 17 -10.54 0.01 6.61
C MET A 17 -11.58 1.13 6.58
N LYS A 18 -12.88 0.81 6.40
CA LYS A 18 -13.94 1.81 6.40
C LYS A 18 -14.09 2.52 7.75
N VAL A 19 -14.03 1.78 8.85
CA VAL A 19 -14.11 2.35 10.20
C VAL A 19 -12.88 3.23 10.48
N SER A 20 -11.69 2.80 10.07
CA SER A 20 -10.45 3.56 10.19
C SER A 20 -10.56 4.92 9.49
N SER A 21 -11.00 4.94 8.22
CA SER A 21 -11.18 6.19 7.48
C SER A 21 -12.22 7.11 8.12
N TYR A 22 -13.27 6.56 8.74
CA TYR A 22 -14.25 7.38 9.46
C TYR A 22 -13.64 8.01 10.72
N LEU A 23 -12.86 7.25 11.50
CA LEU A 23 -12.15 7.77 12.67
C LEU A 23 -11.12 8.84 12.30
N GLU A 24 -10.44 8.69 11.18
CA GLU A 24 -9.49 9.67 10.66
C GLU A 24 -10.16 11.03 10.40
N ILE A 25 -11.31 11.03 9.71
CA ILE A 25 -12.08 12.25 9.43
C ILE A 25 -12.55 12.91 10.73
N VAL A 26 -13.08 12.12 11.68
CA VAL A 26 -13.55 12.64 12.98
C VAL A 26 -12.39 13.23 13.78
N CYS A 27 -11.24 12.55 13.82
CA CYS A 27 -10.05 13.02 14.52
C CYS A 27 -9.51 14.31 13.91
N ALA A 28 -9.44 14.39 12.57
CA ALA A 28 -9.04 15.60 11.86
C ALA A 28 -9.97 16.78 12.18
N LEU A 29 -11.30 16.57 12.21
CA LEU A 29 -12.26 17.60 12.59
C LEU A 29 -12.06 18.10 14.03
N ILE A 30 -11.86 17.18 14.98
CA ILE A 30 -11.59 17.54 16.38
C ILE A 30 -10.30 18.38 16.48
N LEU A 31 -9.25 17.98 15.77
CA LEU A 31 -7.99 18.73 15.75
C LEU A 31 -8.14 20.11 15.13
N ILE A 32 -8.89 20.23 14.03
CA ILE A 32 -9.19 21.54 13.42
C ILE A 32 -9.87 22.46 14.44
N VAL A 33 -10.89 21.96 15.15
CA VAL A 33 -11.58 22.75 16.18
C VAL A 33 -10.64 23.13 17.32
N ALA A 34 -9.81 22.21 17.80
CA ALA A 34 -8.82 22.48 18.85
C ALA A 34 -7.81 23.55 18.43
N ILE A 35 -7.29 23.49 17.20
CA ILE A 35 -6.37 24.49 16.64
C ILE A 35 -7.06 25.85 16.55
N LEU A 36 -8.32 25.91 16.08
CA LEU A 36 -9.07 27.16 15.99
C LEU A 36 -9.26 27.81 17.37
N ILE A 37 -9.62 27.02 18.38
CA ILE A 37 -9.76 27.51 19.76
C ILE A 37 -8.41 28.01 20.30
N ALA A 38 -7.33 27.25 20.08
CA ALA A 38 -5.98 27.63 20.51
C ALA A 38 -5.45 28.89 19.80
N PHE A 39 -5.96 29.20 18.60
CA PHE A 39 -5.59 30.39 17.83
C PHE A 39 -6.22 31.68 18.37
N VAL A 40 -7.42 31.63 18.95
CA VAL A 40 -8.16 32.80 19.47
C VAL A 40 -7.35 33.68 20.44
N PRO A 41 -6.63 33.14 21.45
CA PRO A 41 -5.89 33.97 22.40
C PRO A 41 -4.57 34.54 21.83
N VAL A 42 -4.08 34.07 20.68
CA VAL A 42 -2.75 34.45 20.15
C VAL A 42 -2.63 35.96 19.86
N PRO A 43 -3.58 36.63 19.17
CA PRO A 43 -3.49 38.06 18.91
C PRO A 43 -3.56 38.90 20.19
N HIS A 44 -4.36 38.48 21.16
CA HIS A 44 -4.47 39.14 22.46
C HIS A 44 -3.14 39.07 23.22
N ASN A 45 -2.52 37.89 23.28
CA ASN A 45 -1.22 37.66 23.90
C ASN A 45 -0.08 38.46 23.22
N LEU A 46 -0.14 38.61 21.90
CA LEU A 46 0.81 39.41 21.13
C LEU A 46 0.66 40.90 21.45
N TYR A 47 -0.58 41.39 21.56
CA TYR A 47 -0.86 42.78 21.93
C TYR A 47 -0.40 43.11 23.35
N SER A 48 -0.60 42.19 24.31
CA SER A 48 -0.11 42.37 25.69
C SER A 48 1.41 42.36 25.79
N LEU A 49 2.12 41.62 24.93
CA LEU A 49 3.59 41.61 24.87
C LEU A 49 4.13 42.94 24.33
N TYR A 50 3.45 43.54 23.35
CA TYR A 50 3.84 44.82 22.76
C TYR A 50 3.70 46.01 23.72
N LEU A 51 2.75 45.95 24.67
CA LEU A 51 2.43 47.04 25.60
C LEU A 51 3.21 47.00 26.94
N ASP A 52 4.26 46.19 27.04
CA ASP A 52 5.18 46.13 28.21
C ASP A 52 4.49 45.85 29.57
N ASN A 53 3.57 44.87 29.59
CA ASN A 53 2.79 44.52 30.80
C ASN A 53 3.23 43.20 31.46
N GLY A 54 4.53 42.98 31.65
CA GLY A 54 5.01 41.83 32.46
C GLY A 54 4.65 40.45 31.89
N PHE A 55 4.44 40.35 30.58
CA PHE A 55 4.07 39.12 29.92
C PHE A 55 5.28 38.18 29.80
N ASP A 56 5.13 36.93 30.25
CA ASP A 56 6.19 35.93 30.16
C ASP A 56 6.33 35.43 28.72
N LEU A 57 7.40 35.86 28.05
CA LEU A 57 7.75 35.45 26.69
C LEU A 57 7.91 33.92 26.58
N SER A 58 8.36 33.24 27.64
CA SER A 58 8.50 31.78 27.67
C SER A 58 7.14 31.09 27.51
N ASP A 59 6.13 31.58 28.23
CA ASP A 59 4.76 31.07 28.14
C ASP A 59 4.10 31.35 26.79
N PHE A 60 4.39 32.51 26.19
CA PHE A 60 3.96 32.83 24.83
C PHE A 60 4.55 31.88 23.80
N MET A 61 5.86 31.65 23.90
CA MET A 61 6.60 30.75 23.04
C MET A 61 6.00 29.34 23.14
N LYS A 62 5.85 28.80 24.35
CA LYS A 62 5.23 27.48 24.61
C LYS A 62 3.89 27.32 23.91
N LYS A 63 2.94 28.23 24.16
CA LYS A 63 1.60 28.19 23.54
C LYS A 63 1.65 28.29 22.01
N SER A 64 2.54 29.12 21.48
CA SER A 64 2.72 29.30 20.04
C SER A 64 3.33 28.05 19.38
N PHE A 65 4.25 27.39 20.08
CA PHE A 65 4.88 26.18 19.62
C PHE A 65 3.95 24.97 19.66
N ASP A 66 3.14 24.82 20.72
CA ASP A 66 2.08 23.81 20.81
C ASP A 66 1.09 23.92 19.65
N LEU A 67 0.72 25.16 19.28
CA LEU A 67 -0.13 25.42 18.11
C LEU A 67 0.53 24.94 16.81
N VAL A 68 1.82 25.20 16.62
CA VAL A 68 2.54 24.76 15.42
C VAL A 68 2.62 23.23 15.36
N ILE A 69 2.90 22.56 16.48
CA ILE A 69 2.89 21.09 16.57
C ILE A 69 1.51 20.56 16.21
N GLY A 70 0.44 21.15 16.75
CA GLY A 70 -0.95 20.77 16.42
C GLY A 70 -1.27 20.89 14.92
N VAL A 71 -0.84 21.98 14.28
CA VAL A 71 -1.01 22.18 12.83
C VAL A 71 -0.21 21.16 12.00
N GLU A 72 0.98 20.78 12.45
CA GLU A 72 1.74 19.75 11.75
C GLU A 72 1.13 18.36 11.89
N LEU A 73 0.67 18.00 13.09
CA LEU A 73 -0.07 16.76 13.32
C LEU A 73 -1.33 16.70 12.45
N LEU A 74 -2.05 17.81 12.29
CA LEU A 74 -3.20 17.88 11.38
C LEU A 74 -2.79 17.61 9.93
N LYS A 75 -1.72 18.25 9.42
CA LYS A 75 -1.22 18.01 8.05
C LYS A 75 -0.79 16.55 7.86
N MET A 76 -0.22 15.95 8.91
CA MET A 76 0.20 14.55 8.93
C MET A 76 -0.99 13.58 8.93
N PHE A 77 -2.10 13.92 9.61
CA PHE A 77 -3.34 13.14 9.51
C PHE A 77 -3.95 13.21 8.12
N CYS A 78 -3.89 14.37 7.45
CA CYS A 78 -4.48 14.52 6.12
C CYS A 78 -3.61 13.93 4.98
N ARG A 79 -2.29 13.81 5.17
CA ARG A 79 -1.38 13.19 4.21
C ARG A 79 -0.91 11.86 4.76
N HIS A 80 -1.53 10.78 4.29
CA HIS A 80 -1.21 9.42 4.70
C HIS A 80 0.07 8.88 4.01
N ASP A 81 1.15 9.66 4.04
CA ASP A 81 2.46 9.33 3.51
C ASP A 81 3.48 9.18 4.66
N ILE A 82 4.06 8.00 4.78
CA ILE A 82 5.01 7.65 5.87
C ILE A 82 6.23 8.59 5.85
N ASP A 83 6.64 9.06 4.67
CA ASP A 83 7.73 10.03 4.54
C ASP A 83 7.40 11.40 5.15
N SER A 84 6.15 11.84 5.01
CA SER A 84 5.65 13.09 5.60
C SER A 84 5.53 12.99 7.12
N ILE A 85 5.22 11.80 7.65
CA ILE A 85 5.14 11.54 9.09
C ILE A 85 6.50 11.74 9.75
N VAL A 86 7.58 11.18 9.16
CA VAL A 86 8.92 11.27 9.77
C VAL A 86 9.44 12.71 9.77
N GLU A 87 9.21 13.48 8.71
CA GLU A 87 9.63 14.88 8.62
C GLU A 87 8.96 15.75 9.70
N VAL A 88 7.65 15.59 9.87
CA VAL A 88 6.85 16.29 10.87
C VAL A 88 7.25 15.89 12.30
N LEU A 89 7.45 14.60 12.56
CA LEU A 89 7.90 14.12 13.88
C LEU A 89 9.29 14.66 14.24
N LEU A 90 10.21 14.71 13.28
CA LEU A 90 11.54 15.27 13.48
C LEU A 90 11.48 16.75 13.87
N PHE A 91 10.70 17.53 13.13
CA PHE A 91 10.53 18.96 13.40
C PHE A 91 9.86 19.21 14.75
N SER A 92 8.84 18.42 15.09
CA SER A 92 8.11 18.53 16.35
C SER A 92 8.99 18.21 17.55
N VAL A 93 9.79 17.15 17.50
CA VAL A 93 10.71 16.79 18.60
C VAL A 93 11.81 17.82 18.76
N ALA A 94 12.43 18.27 17.66
CA ALA A 94 13.47 19.30 17.71
C ALA A 94 12.95 20.62 18.30
N ARG A 95 11.73 21.01 17.94
CA ARG A 95 11.02 22.19 18.48
C ARG A 95 10.76 22.05 19.98
N GLN A 96 10.19 20.92 20.41
CA GLN A 96 9.91 20.66 21.84
C GLN A 96 11.18 20.80 22.70
N MET A 97 12.31 20.29 22.20
CA MET A 97 13.60 20.34 22.88
C MET A 97 14.15 21.76 23.10
N VAL A 98 13.75 22.73 22.29
CA VAL A 98 14.19 24.13 22.41
C VAL A 98 13.35 24.89 23.44
N ILE A 99 12.10 24.47 23.64
CA ILE A 99 11.08 25.20 24.39
C ILE A 99 11.08 24.81 25.85
N ASP A 100 11.04 23.51 26.09
CA ASP A 100 11.34 22.97 27.38
C ASP A 100 12.84 23.12 27.49
N HIS A 101 13.33 24.02 28.34
CA HIS A 101 14.76 24.15 28.63
C HIS A 101 15.24 22.87 29.33
N LEU A 102 15.26 21.76 28.60
CA LEU A 102 15.54 20.43 29.06
C LEU A 102 16.96 20.41 29.58
N ALA A 103 17.15 19.71 30.71
CA ALA A 103 18.48 19.46 31.20
C ALA A 103 19.29 18.76 30.08
N ILE A 104 20.58 19.07 29.97
CA ILE A 104 21.47 18.54 28.92
C ILE A 104 21.31 17.01 28.74
N LYS A 105 21.06 16.28 29.83
CA LYS A 105 20.79 14.83 29.83
C LYS A 105 19.53 14.43 29.05
N GLU A 106 18.44 15.19 29.18
CA GLU A 106 17.16 14.93 28.53
C GLU A 106 17.21 15.35 27.06
N ALA A 107 17.91 16.45 26.77
CA ALA A 107 18.19 16.84 25.39
C ALA A 107 19.00 15.75 24.65
N LEU A 108 19.97 15.13 25.32
CA LEU A 108 20.77 14.05 24.75
C LEU A 108 19.92 12.79 24.46
N ILE A 109 18.97 12.45 25.34
CA ILE A 109 17.99 11.38 25.11
C ILE A 109 17.09 11.70 23.92
N GLY A 110 16.63 12.96 23.78
CA GLY A 110 15.87 13.43 22.62
C GLY A 110 16.65 13.27 21.31
N CYS A 111 17.93 13.66 21.29
CA CYS A 111 18.80 13.47 20.13
C CYS A 111 18.98 11.99 19.77
N VAL A 112 19.17 11.11 20.76
CA VAL A 112 19.28 9.66 20.54
C VAL A 112 17.97 9.08 20.01
N ALA A 113 16.83 9.51 20.53
CA ALA A 113 15.52 9.10 20.03
C ALA A 113 15.32 9.50 18.55
N VAL A 114 15.71 10.72 18.18
CA VAL A 114 15.70 11.19 16.78
C VAL A 114 16.65 10.35 15.91
N ALA A 115 17.85 10.06 16.38
CA ALA A 115 18.81 9.21 15.65
C ALA A 115 18.28 7.79 15.44
N ILE A 116 17.59 7.23 16.42
CA ILE A 116 16.91 5.93 16.31
C ILE A 116 15.76 6.00 15.29
N LEU A 117 14.95 7.06 15.30
CA LEU A 117 13.88 7.25 14.28
C LEU A 117 14.46 7.25 12.86
N PHE A 118 15.59 7.94 12.66
CA PHE A 118 16.32 7.91 11.38
C PHE A 118 16.87 6.52 11.04
N ALA A 119 17.41 5.80 12.02
CA ALA A 119 17.91 4.44 11.81
C ALA A 119 16.78 3.48 11.45
N VAL A 120 15.64 3.54 12.14
CA VAL A 120 14.44 2.76 11.81
C VAL A 120 13.97 3.10 10.39
N ARG A 121 13.89 4.38 10.02
CA ARG A 121 13.57 4.77 8.63
C ARG A 121 14.55 4.16 7.63
N ARG A 122 15.85 4.27 7.90
CA ARG A 122 16.92 3.82 7.00
C ARG A 122 17.05 2.30 6.90
N PHE A 123 16.73 1.54 7.95
CA PHE A 123 17.00 0.10 8.01
C PHE A 123 15.75 -0.79 8.04
N LEU A 124 14.61 -0.31 8.55
CA LEU A 124 13.37 -1.09 8.65
C LEU A 124 12.45 -0.93 7.44
N PHE A 125 12.53 0.19 6.71
CA PHE A 125 11.70 0.44 5.52
C PHE A 125 12.37 0.06 4.19
N VAL A 126 13.69 -0.19 4.18
CA VAL A 126 14.42 -0.65 3.00
C VAL A 126 14.03 -2.07 2.51
N PRO A 127 13.49 -3.02 3.33
CA PRO A 127 13.04 -4.31 2.80
C PRO A 127 11.51 -4.46 2.64
N ILE A 128 10.67 -3.50 3.03
CA ILE A 128 9.19 -3.63 2.97
C ILE A 128 8.57 -2.82 1.83
N LEU A 129 9.27 -1.78 1.36
CA LEU A 129 8.91 -1.02 0.15
C LEU A 129 9.75 -1.44 -1.08
N ASP A 130 10.41 -2.60 -1.04
CA ASP A 130 11.01 -3.17 -2.25
C ASP A 130 9.90 -3.65 -3.19
N ASN A 131 9.46 -2.67 -4.00
CA ASN A 131 8.77 -2.76 -5.29
C ASN A 131 7.47 -3.58 -5.31
N PRO A 132 6.30 -2.97 -5.04
CA PRO A 132 5.03 -3.48 -5.58
C PRO A 132 5.13 -3.78 -7.09
N ASP A 133 5.94 -3.00 -7.82
CA ASP A 133 6.26 -3.20 -9.23
C ASP A 133 6.99 -4.53 -9.51
N GLU A 134 7.78 -5.08 -8.58
CA GLU A 134 8.40 -6.40 -8.78
C GLU A 134 7.39 -7.54 -8.58
N GLN A 135 6.43 -7.35 -7.67
CA GLN A 135 5.38 -8.34 -7.45
C GLN A 135 4.37 -8.34 -8.61
N GLU A 136 3.97 -7.17 -9.12
CA GLU A 136 3.14 -7.07 -10.33
C GLU A 136 3.87 -7.61 -11.56
N ARG A 137 5.14 -7.27 -11.78
CA ARG A 137 5.93 -7.82 -12.90
C ARG A 137 6.11 -9.35 -12.80
N LYS A 138 6.20 -9.91 -11.60
CA LYS A 138 6.22 -11.37 -11.40
C LYS A 138 4.86 -12.01 -11.70
N LEU A 139 3.77 -11.37 -11.30
CA LEU A 139 2.40 -11.82 -11.60
C LEU A 139 2.11 -11.77 -13.10
N GLU A 140 2.50 -10.70 -13.80
CA GLU A 140 2.38 -10.58 -15.26
C GLU A 140 3.21 -11.65 -15.99
N LYS A 141 4.46 -11.86 -15.58
CA LYS A 141 5.31 -12.93 -16.15
C LYS A 141 4.73 -14.32 -15.93
N ASP A 142 4.22 -14.60 -14.74
CA ASP A 142 3.58 -15.87 -14.42
C ASP A 142 2.30 -16.10 -15.23
N GLN A 143 1.54 -15.03 -15.51
CA GLN A 143 0.35 -15.08 -16.33
C GLN A 143 0.71 -15.31 -17.81
N TYR A 144 1.71 -14.61 -18.34
CA TYR A 144 2.23 -14.80 -19.69
C TYR A 144 2.73 -16.23 -19.94
N ILE A 145 3.51 -16.79 -19.00
CA ILE A 145 4.03 -18.16 -19.13
C ILE A 145 2.89 -19.17 -19.13
N LYS A 146 1.87 -18.99 -18.30
CA LYS A 146 0.70 -19.89 -18.27
C LYS A 146 -0.10 -19.87 -19.57
N GLU A 147 -0.29 -18.68 -20.15
CA GLU A 147 -0.99 -18.51 -21.42
C GLU A 147 -0.24 -19.20 -22.56
N ARG A 148 1.09 -19.02 -22.63
CA ARG A 148 1.95 -19.70 -23.62
C ARG A 148 1.96 -21.22 -23.47
N ILE A 149 1.98 -21.73 -22.25
CA ILE A 149 1.90 -23.18 -22.00
C ILE A 149 0.51 -23.71 -22.40
N ALA A 150 -0.57 -22.99 -22.09
CA ALA A 150 -1.92 -23.40 -22.46
C ALA A 150 -2.11 -23.46 -23.99
N ASP A 151 -1.58 -22.48 -24.71
CA ASP A 151 -1.62 -22.46 -26.17
C ASP A 151 -0.79 -23.59 -26.80
N ALA A 152 0.40 -23.87 -26.26
CA ALA A 152 1.23 -24.98 -26.72
C ALA A 152 0.53 -26.34 -26.49
N ILE A 153 -0.12 -26.52 -25.34
CA ILE A 153 -0.90 -27.74 -25.04
C ILE A 153 -2.11 -27.84 -25.97
N ALA A 154 -2.81 -26.73 -26.24
CA ALA A 154 -3.96 -26.72 -27.13
C ALA A 154 -3.56 -27.03 -28.59
N ALA A 155 -2.45 -26.49 -29.07
CA ALA A 155 -1.90 -26.76 -30.40
C ALA A 155 -1.52 -28.24 -30.54
N TYR A 156 -0.78 -28.79 -29.58
CA TYR A 156 -0.40 -30.21 -29.57
C TYR A 156 -1.62 -31.13 -29.53
N LYS A 157 -2.62 -30.81 -28.70
CA LYS A 157 -3.88 -31.57 -28.64
C LYS A 157 -4.67 -31.49 -29.95
N LYS A 158 -4.65 -30.35 -30.64
CA LYS A 158 -5.30 -30.15 -31.93
C LYS A 158 -4.62 -30.97 -33.03
N GLU A 159 -3.29 -31.03 -33.04
CA GLU A 159 -2.54 -31.88 -33.97
C GLU A 159 -2.82 -33.36 -33.73
N ILE A 160 -2.76 -33.84 -32.49
CA ILE A 160 -3.11 -35.24 -32.18
C ILE A 160 -4.57 -35.55 -32.57
N GLY A 161 -5.49 -34.65 -32.25
CA GLY A 161 -6.89 -34.78 -32.61
C GLY A 161 -7.09 -34.87 -34.12
N ALA A 162 -6.45 -33.99 -34.88
CA ALA A 162 -6.53 -33.97 -36.35
C ALA A 162 -5.92 -35.24 -36.97
N THR A 163 -4.78 -35.72 -36.46
CA THR A 163 -4.13 -36.95 -36.94
C THR A 163 -5.00 -38.18 -36.66
N SER A 164 -5.57 -38.30 -35.46
CA SER A 164 -6.45 -39.41 -35.10
C SER A 164 -7.76 -39.44 -35.91
N LEU A 165 -8.33 -38.27 -36.24
CA LEU A 165 -9.51 -38.17 -37.09
C LEU A 165 -9.20 -38.56 -38.54
N ARG A 166 -7.99 -38.22 -39.01
CA ARG A 166 -7.53 -38.54 -40.35
C ARG A 166 -7.24 -40.05 -40.51
N GLU A 167 -6.58 -40.67 -39.54
CA GLU A 167 -6.41 -42.13 -39.50
C GLU A 167 -7.76 -42.86 -39.44
N ARG A 168 -8.71 -42.35 -38.66
CA ARG A 168 -10.07 -42.93 -38.60
C ARG A 168 -10.82 -42.78 -39.92
N ALA A 169 -10.72 -41.64 -40.60
CA ALA A 169 -11.32 -41.43 -41.92
C ALA A 169 -10.70 -42.37 -42.99
N GLU A 170 -9.38 -42.50 -43.01
CA GLU A 170 -8.67 -43.40 -43.95
C GLU A 170 -9.02 -44.87 -43.70
N SER A 171 -9.18 -45.29 -42.43
CA SER A 171 -9.64 -46.65 -42.10
C SER A 171 -11.08 -46.94 -42.59
N SER A 172 -11.96 -45.94 -42.57
CA SER A 172 -13.35 -46.10 -43.03
C SER A 172 -13.49 -46.15 -44.55
N ILE A 173 -12.62 -45.44 -45.28
CA ILE A 173 -12.58 -45.46 -46.76
C ILE A 173 -12.07 -46.80 -47.28
N ASN A 174 -11.01 -47.35 -46.67
CA ASN A 174 -10.46 -48.66 -47.09
C ASN A 174 -11.41 -49.82 -46.79
N THR A 175 -12.30 -49.69 -45.80
CA THR A 175 -13.32 -50.71 -45.50
C THR A 175 -14.53 -50.60 -46.45
N ALA A 176 -14.85 -49.40 -46.92
CA ALA A 176 -15.94 -49.17 -47.90
C ALA A 176 -15.55 -49.50 -49.35
N ALA A 177 -14.25 -49.44 -49.69
CA ALA A 177 -13.74 -49.80 -51.02
C ALA A 177 -13.54 -51.32 -51.23
N ALA A 178 -13.74 -52.13 -50.18
CA ALA A 178 -13.54 -53.58 -50.21
C ALA A 178 -14.83 -54.38 -50.47
N ASP A 179 -15.80 -53.83 -51.19
CA ASP A 179 -16.89 -54.61 -51.80
C ASP A 179 -16.79 -54.58 -53.33
N PRO A 180 -16.03 -55.51 -53.95
CA PRO A 180 -16.11 -55.72 -55.38
C PRO A 180 -17.26 -56.67 -55.68
N LEU A 181 -18.26 -56.13 -56.36
CA LEU A 181 -19.09 -56.87 -57.31
C LEU A 181 -18.17 -57.72 -58.21
N ASN A 182 -18.06 -59.02 -57.92
CA ASN A 182 -17.48 -59.99 -58.83
C ASN A 182 -18.60 -60.48 -59.76
N GLU A 183 -18.77 -59.78 -60.89
CA GLU A 183 -19.50 -60.32 -62.03
C GLU A 183 -18.65 -61.37 -62.76
N LYS A 184 -19.27 -62.56 -62.90
CA LYS A 184 -19.30 -63.43 -64.09
C LYS A 184 -18.33 -64.61 -64.26
N GLU A 185 -19.02 -65.73 -64.55
CA GLU A 185 -18.74 -66.81 -65.52
C GLU A 185 -17.72 -67.91 -65.21
N GLY A 186 -18.22 -69.17 -65.33
CA GLY A 186 -17.44 -70.30 -65.82
C GLY A 186 -17.95 -71.70 -65.42
N SER A 187 -18.43 -72.47 -66.42
CA SER A 187 -18.56 -73.97 -66.48
C SER A 187 -19.80 -74.59 -65.81
N GLU A 188 -20.64 -75.43 -66.41
CA GLU A 188 -20.71 -76.17 -67.70
C GLU A 188 -22.16 -76.15 -68.24
#